data_AF-A0A371QX49-F1
#
_entry.id   AF-A0A371QX49-F1
#
_cell.length_a   1.000
_cell.length_b   1.000
_cell.length_c   1.000
_cell.angle_alpha   90.00
_cell.angle_beta   90.00
_cell.angle_gamma   90.00
#
_symmetry.space_group_name_H-M   'P 1'
#
loop_
_entity.id
_entity.type
_entity.pdbx_description
1 polymer ?
#
loop_
_entity_poly.entity_id
_entity_poly.type
_entity_poly.pdbx_seq_one_letter_code
_entity_poly.pdbx_strand_id
1 'polypeptide(L)'
;MATEVIELKCKEARELVDHVASVYKFCVKTGYKTPACKAVQVLEAIWRLRHKGEVALTAEALGLDHRHIPFLFRLQQKYGAAAAWEDAVVGAAVLAYEVSMRQFLRAL
;
A
#
# COMPACT_ATOMS: atom_id res chain seq x y z
N MET A 1 10.42 -10.44 27.34
CA MET A 1 9.00 -10.14 27.06
C MET A 1 8.79 -8.86 26.27
N ALA A 2 8.89 -7.65 26.83
CA ALA A 2 8.63 -6.42 26.04
C ALA A 2 9.62 -6.22 24.88
N THR A 3 10.91 -6.50 25.09
CA THR A 3 11.96 -6.40 24.06
C THR A 3 11.75 -7.39 22.91
N GLU A 4 11.42 -8.65 23.20
CA GLU A 4 11.15 -9.67 22.17
C GLU A 4 9.91 -9.33 21.33
N VAL A 5 8.86 -8.77 21.96
CA VAL A 5 7.64 -8.34 21.25
C VAL A 5 7.92 -7.14 20.34
N ILE A 6 8.77 -6.20 20.76
CA ILE A 6 9.18 -5.06 19.93
C ILE A 6 10.04 -5.55 18.75
N GLU A 7 11.02 -6.42 19.00
CA GLU A 7 11.87 -6.97 17.95
C GLU A 7 11.08 -7.76 16.89
N LEU A 8 10.10 -8.57 17.31
CA LEU A 8 9.23 -9.31 16.41
C LEU A 8 8.42 -8.37 15.51
N LYS A 9 7.80 -7.34 16.09
CA LYS A 9 7.03 -6.32 15.34
C LYS A 9 7.90 -5.51 14.39
N CYS A 10 9.11 -5.15 14.82
CA CYS A 10 10.08 -4.45 13.97
C CYS A 10 10.56 -5.32 12.81
N LYS A 11 10.75 -6.62 13.03
CA LYS A 11 11.11 -7.58 11.98
C LYS A 11 9.99 -7.71 10.94
N GLU A 12 8.75 -7.91 11.39
CA GLU A 12 7.58 -7.99 10.50
C GLU A 12 7.39 -6.70 9.68
N ALA A 13 7.54 -5.54 10.32
CA ALA A 13 7.47 -4.25 9.65
C ALA A 13 8.59 -4.09 8.60
N ARG A 14 9.82 -4.53 8.93
CA ARG A 14 10.95 -4.52 7.99
C ARG A 14 10.67 -5.42 6.79
N GLU A 15 10.19 -6.64 7.01
CA GLU A 15 9.87 -7.57 5.91
C GLU A 15 8.80 -6.99 4.98
N LEU A 16 7.77 -6.34 5.53
CA LEU A 16 6.76 -5.64 4.75
C LEU A 16 7.38 -4.52 3.90
N VAL A 17 8.21 -3.67 4.49
CA VAL A 17 8.87 -2.55 3.80
C VAL A 17 9.81 -3.05 2.70
N ASP A 18 10.68 -4.02 3.02
CA ASP A 18 11.64 -4.60 2.08
C ASP A 18 10.91 -5.27 0.90
N HIS A 19 9.81 -5.97 1.17
CA HIS A 19 8.99 -6.58 0.14
C HIS A 19 8.31 -5.56 -0.78
N VAL A 20 7.64 -4.56 -0.21
CA VAL A 20 6.99 -3.49 -1.00
C VAL A 20 8.02 -2.73 -1.85
N ALA A 21 9.21 -2.47 -1.31
CA ALA A 21 10.32 -1.87 -2.05
C ALA A 21 10.79 -2.75 -3.22
N SER A 22 10.83 -4.08 -3.04
CA SER A 22 11.13 -5.02 -4.12
C SER A 22 10.05 -4.99 -5.22
N VAL A 23 8.77 -4.99 -4.84
CA VAL A 23 7.64 -4.88 -5.77
C VAL A 23 7.70 -3.56 -6.54
N TYR A 24 8.02 -2.45 -5.89
CA TYR A 24 8.22 -1.15 -6.54
C TYR A 24 9.29 -1.23 -7.64
N LYS A 25 10.46 -1.82 -7.35
CA LYS A 25 11.53 -2.02 -8.35
C LYS A 25 11.05 -2.86 -9.54
N PHE A 26 10.26 -3.91 -9.29
CA PHE A 26 9.64 -4.71 -10.34
C PHE A 26 8.63 -3.90 -11.17
N CYS A 27 7.82 -3.05 -10.54
CA CYS A 27 6.84 -2.21 -11.21
C CYS A 27 7.47 -1.17 -12.13
N VAL A 28 8.57 -0.56 -11.69
CA VAL A 28 9.39 0.32 -12.55
C VAL A 28 9.88 -0.42 -13.79
N LYS A 29 10.37 -1.66 -13.64
CA LYS A 29 10.84 -2.48 -14.77
C LYS A 29 9.74 -2.89 -15.74
N THR A 30 8.51 -3.09 -15.25
CA THR A 30 7.39 -3.64 -16.04
C THR A 30 6.38 -2.60 -16.53
N GLY A 31 6.57 -1.33 -16.16
CA GLY A 31 5.68 -0.24 -16.55
C GLY A 31 4.31 -0.29 -15.85
N TYR A 32 4.25 -0.74 -14.60
CA TYR A 32 3.06 -0.71 -13.75
C TYR A 32 1.80 -1.41 -14.31
N LYS A 33 1.99 -2.58 -14.94
CA LYS A 33 0.90 -3.31 -15.59
C LYS A 33 0.11 -4.24 -14.67
N THR A 34 0.68 -4.68 -13.56
CA THR A 34 0.09 -5.73 -12.71
C THR A 34 -0.80 -5.15 -11.60
N PRO A 35 -1.71 -5.96 -11.01
CA PRO A 35 -2.48 -5.55 -9.84
C PRO A 35 -1.60 -5.12 -8.66
N ALA A 36 -0.49 -5.84 -8.41
CA ALA A 36 0.47 -5.45 -7.38
C ALA A 36 1.03 -4.04 -7.63
N CYS A 37 1.32 -3.70 -8.89
CA CYS A 37 1.76 -2.36 -9.23
C CYS A 37 0.69 -1.30 -9.07
N LYS A 38 -0.59 -1.62 -9.31
CA LYS A 38 -1.68 -0.69 -9.04
C LYS A 38 -1.84 -0.39 -7.55
N ALA A 39 -1.66 -1.39 -6.69
CA ALA A 39 -1.65 -1.19 -5.24
C ALA A 39 -0.46 -0.32 -4.79
N VAL A 40 0.72 -0.52 -5.37
CA VAL A 40 1.89 0.34 -5.11
C VAL A 40 1.66 1.79 -5.59
N GLN A 41 1.00 2.00 -6.73
CA GLN A 41 0.63 3.35 -7.20
C GLN A 41 -0.32 4.08 -6.22
N VAL A 42 -1.21 3.34 -5.54
CA VAL A 42 -2.04 3.91 -4.47
C VAL A 42 -1.18 4.36 -3.28
N LEU A 43 -0.23 3.52 -2.85
CA LEU A 43 0.71 3.88 -1.78
C LEU A 43 1.53 5.13 -2.15
N GLU A 44 2.07 5.19 -3.37
CA GLU A 44 2.79 6.36 -3.86
C GLU A 44 1.93 7.62 -3.85
N ALA A 45 0.67 7.50 -4.32
CA ALA A 45 -0.25 8.63 -4.35
C ALA A 45 -0.53 9.19 -2.95
N ILE A 46 -0.75 8.31 -1.97
CA ILE A 46 -0.94 8.69 -0.56
C ILE A 46 0.35 9.31 0.00
N TRP A 47 1.53 8.73 -0.29
CA TRP A 47 2.82 9.25 0.18
C TRP A 47 3.12 10.68 -0.30
N ARG A 48 2.69 11.03 -1.53
CA ARG A 48 2.81 12.40 -2.06
C ARG A 48 2.09 13.43 -1.19
N LEU A 49 1.11 13.02 -0.40
CA LEU A 49 0.31 13.87 0.47
C LEU A 49 0.79 13.90 1.93
N ARG A 50 2.02 13.45 2.22
CA ARG A 50 2.62 13.41 3.58
C ARG A 50 2.64 14.71 4.39
N HIS A 51 2.42 15.83 3.73
CA HIS A 51 2.34 17.14 4.37
C HIS A 51 0.91 17.50 4.81
N LYS A 52 -0.06 16.63 4.52
CA LYS A 52 -1.46 16.76 4.92
C LYS A 52 -1.73 15.85 6.10
N GLY A 53 -2.52 16.31 7.07
CA GLY A 53 -2.94 15.47 8.20
C GLY A 53 -3.94 14.39 7.78
N GLU A 54 -4.85 14.72 6.87
CA GLU A 54 -5.89 13.80 6.40
C GLU A 54 -5.83 13.63 4.88
N VAL A 55 -6.08 12.39 4.42
CA VAL A 55 -6.04 11.99 3.02
C VAL A 55 -7.41 11.44 2.63
N ALA A 56 -8.05 12.07 1.65
CA ALA A 56 -9.26 11.53 1.03
C ALA A 56 -8.90 10.31 0.17
N LEU A 57 -9.58 9.19 0.41
CA LEU A 57 -9.31 7.89 -0.22
C LEU A 57 -10.12 7.72 -1.52
N THR A 58 -10.11 8.73 -2.39
CA THR A 58 -10.80 8.71 -3.68
C THR A 58 -9.81 8.77 -4.84
N ALA A 59 -10.19 8.23 -5.99
CA ALA A 59 -9.32 8.20 -7.16
C ALA A 59 -8.97 9.63 -7.62
N GLU A 60 -9.97 10.51 -7.63
CA GLU A 60 -9.80 11.93 -7.97
C GLU A 60 -8.82 12.65 -7.04
N ALA A 61 -9.02 12.55 -5.71
CA ALA A 61 -8.17 13.24 -4.74
C ALA A 61 -6.70 12.78 -4.78
N LEU A 62 -6.47 11.53 -5.22
CA LEU A 62 -5.14 10.92 -5.32
C LEU A 62 -4.52 11.04 -6.71
N GLY A 63 -5.23 11.62 -7.68
CA GLY A 63 -4.79 11.72 -9.07
C GLY A 63 -4.61 10.35 -9.73
N LEU A 64 -5.55 9.44 -9.47
CA LEU A 64 -5.57 8.05 -9.94
C LEU A 64 -6.77 7.81 -10.87
N ASP A 65 -6.65 6.80 -11.73
CA ASP A 65 -7.74 6.38 -12.62
C ASP A 65 -8.58 5.22 -12.04
N HIS A 66 -9.63 4.83 -12.76
CA HIS A 66 -10.60 3.79 -12.37
C HIS A 66 -9.96 2.42 -12.02
N ARG A 67 -8.77 2.10 -12.54
CA ARG A 67 -8.08 0.83 -12.25
C ARG A 67 -7.60 0.75 -10.80
N HIS A 68 -7.57 1.87 -10.08
CA HIS A 68 -7.16 1.96 -8.70
C HIS A 68 -8.33 1.86 -7.71
N ILE A 69 -9.57 2.04 -8.19
CA ILE A 69 -10.78 2.04 -7.37
C ILE A 69 -10.91 0.78 -6.51
N PRO A 70 -10.66 -0.45 -7.00
CA PRO A 70 -10.76 -1.64 -6.15
C PRO A 70 -9.85 -1.61 -4.92
N PHE A 71 -8.67 -1.00 -5.03
CA PHE A 71 -7.71 -0.88 -3.92
C PHE A 71 -8.14 0.22 -2.95
N LEU A 72 -8.62 1.35 -3.48
CA LEU A 72 -9.16 2.44 -2.67
C LEU A 72 -10.39 1.99 -1.87
N PHE A 73 -11.28 1.21 -2.48
CA PHE A 73 -12.46 0.66 -1.82
C PHE A 73 -12.07 -0.21 -0.61
N ARG A 74 -11.00 -1.00 -0.71
CA ARG A 74 -10.49 -1.78 0.43
C ARG A 74 -9.99 -0.89 1.58
N LEU A 75 -9.33 0.22 1.26
CA LEU A 75 -8.92 1.19 2.28
C LEU A 75 -10.14 1.90 2.89
N GLN A 76 -11.13 2.24 2.08
CA GLN A 76 -12.36 2.88 2.52
C GLN A 76 -13.20 1.99 3.44
N GLN A 77 -13.25 0.69 3.17
CA GLN A 77 -13.90 -0.28 4.07
C GLN A 77 -13.28 -0.30 5.46
N LYS A 78 -11.99 0.02 5.58
CA LYS A 78 -11.27 0.00 6.85
C LYS A 78 -11.30 1.35 7.59
N TYR A 79 -11.16 2.45 6.86
CA TYR A 79 -10.94 3.77 7.45
C TYR A 79 -12.04 4.80 7.14
N GLY A 80 -12.98 4.49 6.23
CA GLY A 80 -13.97 5.43 5.73
C GLY A 80 -13.48 6.21 4.49
N ALA A 81 -14.19 7.28 4.13
CA ALA A 81 -13.89 8.03 2.91
C ALA A 81 -12.56 8.81 2.96
N ALA A 82 -12.04 9.07 4.16
CA ALA A 82 -10.78 9.74 4.43
C ALA A 82 -10.12 9.11 5.66
N ALA A 83 -8.81 9.27 5.78
CA ALA A 83 -8.03 8.73 6.89
C ALA A 83 -6.87 9.65 7.25
N ALA A 84 -6.39 9.57 8.49
CA ALA A 84 -5.11 10.15 8.86
C ALA A 84 -4.01 9.63 7.93
N TRP A 85 -3.05 10.48 7.55
CA TRP A 85 -2.02 10.12 6.58
C TRP A 85 -1.24 8.87 7.00
N GLU A 86 -0.88 8.76 8.28
CA GLU A 86 -0.16 7.63 8.85
C GLU A 86 -0.94 6.32 8.65
N ASP A 87 -2.23 6.33 8.97
CA ASP A 87 -3.11 5.17 8.83
C ASP A 87 -3.30 4.77 7.36
N ALA A 88 -3.43 5.77 6.48
CA ALA A 88 -3.56 5.58 5.05
C ALA A 88 -2.29 4.97 4.44
N VAL A 89 -1.10 5.45 4.84
CA VAL A 89 0.19 4.92 4.37
C VAL A 89 0.39 3.48 4.84
N VAL A 90 0.18 3.20 6.12
CA VAL A 90 0.32 1.84 6.66
C VAL A 90 -0.67 0.91 5.99
N GLY A 91 -1.94 1.33 5.87
CA GLY A 91 -2.98 0.55 5.20
C GLY A 91 -2.65 0.26 3.74
N ALA A 92 -2.16 1.24 3.00
CA ALA A 92 -1.77 1.07 1.60
C ALA A 92 -0.54 0.17 1.43
N ALA A 93 0.43 0.24 2.35
CA ALA A 93 1.61 -0.63 2.34
C ALA A 93 1.23 -2.10 2.61
N VAL A 94 0.37 -2.35 3.60
CA VAL A 94 -0.19 -3.69 3.87
C VAL A 94 -0.97 -4.20 2.65
N LEU A 95 -1.80 -3.34 2.04
CA LEU A 95 -2.56 -3.71 0.85
C LEU A 95 -1.65 -4.10 -0.33
N ALA A 96 -0.59 -3.32 -0.59
CA ALA A 96 0.39 -3.63 -1.62
C ALA A 96 1.08 -4.98 -1.37
N TYR A 97 1.48 -5.23 -0.13
CA TYR A 97 2.03 -6.52 0.31
C TYR A 97 1.06 -7.68 0.03
N GLU A 98 -0.18 -7.61 0.50
CA GLU A 98 -1.18 -8.67 0.31
C GLU A 98 -1.45 -8.98 -1.17
N VAL A 99 -1.61 -7.94 -1.99
CA VAL A 99 -1.92 -8.10 -3.42
C VAL A 99 -0.75 -8.76 -4.13
N SER A 100 0.48 -8.37 -3.81
CA SER A 100 1.68 -8.97 -4.39
C SER A 100 1.87 -10.43 -3.98
N MET A 101 1.60 -10.79 -2.72
CA MET A 101 1.65 -12.18 -2.25
C MET A 101 0.62 -13.06 -2.96
N ARG A 102 -0.63 -12.58 -3.11
CA ARG A 102 -1.66 -13.32 -3.85
C ARG A 102 -1.30 -13.50 -5.33
N GLN A 103 -0.65 -12.51 -5.94
CA GLN A 103 -0.21 -12.61 -7.32
C GLN A 103 0.90 -13.66 -7.48
N PHE A 104 1.85 -13.71 -6.55
CA PHE A 104 2.91 -14.72 -6.54
C PHE A 104 2.34 -16.14 -6.40
N LEU A 105 1.39 -16.35 -5.48
CA LEU A 105 0.74 -17.65 -5.28
C LEU A 105 -0.08 -18.14 -6.48
N ARG A 106 -0.54 -17.24 -7.36
CA ARG A 106 -1.25 -17.62 -8.60
C ARG A 106 -0.32 -17.91 -9.77
N ALA A 107 0.96 -17.58 -9.65
CA ALA A 107 1.97 -17.82 -10.67
C ALA A 107 2.73 -19.15 -10.46
N LEU A 108 2.48 -19.81 -9.33
CA LEU A 108 2.90 -21.19 -9.02
C LEU A 108 1.79 -22.16 -9.42
#